data_AF-A0A1S3D308-F1
#
_entry.id   AF-A0A1S3D308-F1
#
_cell.length_a   1.000
_cell.length_b   1.000
_cell.length_c   1.000
_cell.angle_alpha   90.00
_cell.angle_beta   90.00
_cell.angle_gamma   90.00
#
_symmetry.space_group_name_H-M   'P 1'
#
loop_
_entity.id
_entity.type
_entity.pdbx_description
1 polymer ?
#
loop_
_entity_poly.entity_id
_entity_poly.type
_entity_poly.pdbx_seq_one_letter_code
_entity_poly.pdbx_strand_id
1 'polypeptide(L)'
;MNKLTPILKLLNQSKLHLKYTRTSIFYLHQNYSSSLKSNNQLVEKHLDLLKQYNFHKPSMETMLGSNEIWNKISPTQLKKTIEVLQSYKFSVNDISDILKAAPDLCSIETNEIIATLEAWLTCQFITDKLIDMLCVQPVLLKIDKELIPERIPTYLLIFNNNRNKLILFLKLCPEVMYENFDDIIEKYNYIRHTMGLKPKELLNSRVLCSDLNFIKTRHTFLDRSGQFQYKTKDIPEEQLQNPTLNSIFDTTDRMFAEKIAKMSVKEYETFSSYYAQELAEEDGESDLES
;
A
#
# COMPACT_ATOMS: atom_id res chain seq x y z
N MET A 1 2.92 -34.85 -23.28
CA MET A 1 1.44 -34.90 -23.36
C MET A 1 0.88 -34.49 -21.99
N ASN A 2 -0.17 -33.69 -21.84
CA ASN A 2 -0.89 -32.84 -22.80
C ASN A 2 -1.29 -31.51 -22.10
N LYS A 3 -0.94 -30.36 -22.69
CA LYS A 3 -1.37 -29.02 -22.24
C LYS A 3 -1.91 -28.11 -23.37
N LEU A 4 -1.94 -28.60 -24.62
CA LEU A 4 -2.42 -27.85 -25.79
C LEU A 4 -3.96 -27.91 -25.98
N THR A 5 -4.62 -28.87 -25.34
CA THR A 5 -6.06 -29.15 -25.52
C THR A 5 -7.01 -28.01 -25.09
N PRO A 6 -6.74 -27.20 -24.04
CA PRO A 6 -7.63 -26.10 -23.66
C PRO A 6 -7.61 -24.93 -24.66
N ILE A 7 -6.42 -24.56 -25.16
CA ILE A 7 -6.24 -23.41 -26.07
C ILE A 7 -6.93 -23.68 -27.41
N LEU A 8 -6.81 -24.91 -27.93
CA LEU A 8 -7.51 -25.34 -29.14
C LEU A 8 -9.04 -25.41 -28.97
N LYS A 9 -9.55 -25.58 -27.74
CA LYS A 9 -11.00 -25.49 -27.46
C LYS A 9 -11.50 -24.04 -27.47
N LEU A 10 -10.75 -23.12 -26.86
CA LEU A 10 -11.09 -21.68 -26.84
C LEU A 10 -11.14 -21.08 -28.25
N LEU A 11 -10.14 -21.39 -29.09
CA LEU A 11 -10.09 -20.94 -30.49
C LEU A 11 -11.21 -21.50 -31.38
N ASN A 12 -11.89 -22.58 -30.97
CA ASN A 12 -12.99 -23.20 -31.73
C ASN A 12 -14.38 -22.71 -31.28
N GLN A 13 -14.47 -21.98 -30.17
CA GLN A 13 -15.74 -21.45 -29.64
C GLN A 13 -16.02 -20.02 -30.12
N SER A 14 -14.99 -19.22 -30.42
CA SER A 14 -15.14 -17.93 -31.07
C SER A 14 -15.27 -18.05 -32.59
N LYS A 15 -16.52 -18.14 -33.09
CA LYS A 15 -16.85 -17.93 -34.52
C LYS A 15 -16.69 -16.44 -34.93
N LEU A 16 -15.54 -15.85 -34.63
CA LEU A 16 -15.11 -14.58 -35.19
C LEU A 16 -14.20 -14.85 -36.40
N HIS A 17 -14.48 -14.18 -37.51
CA HIS A 17 -13.85 -14.41 -38.81
C HIS A 17 -12.35 -14.05 -38.78
N LEU A 18 -11.49 -15.00 -38.42
CA LEU A 18 -10.03 -14.87 -38.51
C LEU A 18 -9.49 -15.80 -39.60
N LYS A 19 -9.41 -15.27 -40.83
CA LYS A 19 -8.72 -15.90 -41.97
C LYS A 19 -7.20 -15.89 -41.79
N TYR A 20 -6.69 -16.55 -40.74
CA TYR A 20 -5.26 -16.82 -40.63
C TYR A 20 -4.88 -17.96 -41.56
N THR A 21 -3.93 -17.71 -42.45
CA THR A 21 -3.34 -18.76 -43.30
C THR A 21 -2.53 -19.73 -42.42
N ARG A 22 -2.28 -20.96 -42.90
CA ARG A 22 -1.37 -21.91 -42.22
C ARG A 22 -0.01 -21.27 -41.93
N THR A 23 0.48 -20.42 -42.85
CA THR A 23 1.69 -19.62 -42.71
C THR A 23 1.61 -18.64 -41.55
N SER A 24 0.50 -17.90 -41.39
CA SER A 24 0.28 -16.99 -40.26
C SER A 24 0.28 -17.72 -38.92
N ILE A 25 -0.37 -18.90 -38.84
CA ILE A 25 -0.40 -19.73 -37.63
C ILE A 25 1.01 -20.27 -37.30
N PHE A 26 1.77 -20.67 -38.31
CA PHE A 26 3.16 -21.12 -38.14
C PHE A 26 4.05 -20.00 -37.60
N TYR A 27 3.99 -18.78 -38.15
CA TYR A 27 4.74 -17.64 -37.63
C TYR A 27 4.34 -17.26 -36.20
N LEU A 28 3.05 -17.27 -35.87
CA LEU A 28 2.58 -17.03 -34.49
C LEU A 28 3.13 -18.10 -33.52
N HIS A 29 3.09 -19.38 -33.90
CA HIS A 29 3.63 -20.47 -33.10
C HIS A 29 5.16 -20.37 -32.96
N GLN A 30 5.88 -19.99 -34.01
CA GLN A 30 7.34 -19.81 -33.99
C GLN A 30 7.74 -18.64 -33.09
N ASN A 31 7.06 -17.49 -33.21
CA ASN A 31 7.31 -16.33 -32.35
C ASN A 31 7.01 -16.62 -30.88
N TYR A 32 5.88 -17.29 -30.58
CA TYR A 32 5.52 -17.73 -29.23
C TYR A 32 6.55 -18.72 -28.67
N SER A 33 7.01 -19.69 -29.46
CA SER A 33 8.04 -20.65 -29.07
C SER A 33 9.40 -19.99 -28.80
N SER A 34 9.78 -18.99 -29.58
CA SER A 34 11.02 -18.21 -29.38
C SER A 34 10.94 -17.33 -28.13
N SER A 35 9.80 -16.67 -27.89
CA SER A 35 9.55 -15.88 -26.67
C SER A 35 9.62 -16.75 -25.41
N LEU A 36 8.97 -17.93 -25.40
CA LEU A 36 9.05 -18.87 -24.28
C LEU A 36 10.49 -19.32 -23.98
N LYS A 37 11.29 -19.61 -25.01
CA LYS A 37 12.71 -19.97 -24.83
C LYS A 37 13.52 -18.81 -24.26
N SER A 38 13.30 -17.59 -24.75
CA SER A 38 13.97 -16.39 -24.26
C SER A 38 13.65 -16.11 -22.78
N ASN A 39 12.38 -16.22 -22.40
CA ASN A 39 11.93 -16.02 -21.02
C ASN A 39 12.53 -17.07 -20.07
N ASN A 40 12.53 -18.35 -20.45
CA ASN A 40 13.16 -19.40 -19.65
C ASN A 40 14.66 -19.16 -19.45
N GLN A 41 15.39 -18.75 -20.50
CA GLN A 41 16.82 -18.43 -20.40
C GLN A 41 17.09 -17.19 -19.51
N LEU A 42 16.17 -16.22 -19.49
CA LEU A 42 16.26 -15.04 -18.63
C LEU A 42 16.04 -15.42 -17.15
N VAL A 43 15.03 -16.25 -16.86
CA VAL A 43 14.78 -16.78 -15.51
C VAL A 43 15.97 -17.60 -15.00
N GLU A 44 16.59 -18.44 -15.83
CA GLU A 44 17.81 -19.17 -15.47
C GLU A 44 18.95 -18.22 -15.07
N LYS A 45 19.17 -17.14 -15.84
CA LYS A 45 20.18 -16.11 -15.51
C LYS A 45 19.87 -15.38 -14.20
N HIS A 46 18.61 -15.09 -13.90
CA HIS A 46 18.23 -14.51 -12.60
C HIS A 46 18.45 -15.50 -11.45
N LEU A 47 18.10 -16.77 -11.61
CA LEU A 47 18.36 -17.81 -10.61
C LEU A 47 19.86 -18.00 -10.35
N ASP A 48 20.69 -18.02 -11.39
CA ASP A 48 22.14 -18.17 -11.26
C ASP A 48 22.82 -16.94 -10.65
N LEU A 49 22.31 -15.73 -10.94
CA LEU A 49 22.74 -14.52 -10.26
C LEU A 49 22.39 -14.57 -8.77
N LEU A 50 21.13 -14.82 -8.41
CA LEU A 50 20.69 -14.81 -7.03
C LEU A 50 21.35 -15.92 -6.18
N LYS A 51 21.70 -17.07 -6.77
CA LYS A 51 22.56 -18.08 -6.11
C LYS A 51 23.91 -17.53 -5.68
N GLN A 52 24.55 -16.65 -6.47
CA GLN A 52 25.85 -16.05 -6.13
C GLN A 52 25.77 -15.16 -4.89
N TYR A 53 24.60 -14.58 -4.63
CA TYR A 53 24.32 -13.77 -3.43
C TYR A 53 23.67 -14.59 -2.29
N ASN A 54 23.74 -15.94 -2.34
CA ASN A 54 23.27 -16.87 -1.31
C ASN A 54 21.74 -16.87 -1.05
N PHE A 55 20.91 -16.47 -2.01
CA PHE A 55 19.45 -16.54 -1.88
C PHE A 55 18.92 -17.99 -1.92
N HIS A 56 17.85 -18.28 -1.17
CA HIS A 56 17.31 -19.64 -1.03
C HIS A 56 16.50 -20.11 -2.26
N LYS A 57 17.04 -21.09 -3.02
CA LYS A 57 16.53 -21.49 -4.34
C LYS A 57 15.01 -21.72 -4.48
N PRO A 58 14.32 -22.53 -3.65
CA PRO A 58 12.87 -22.72 -3.75
C PRO A 58 12.06 -21.41 -3.62
N SER A 59 12.54 -20.46 -2.81
CA SER A 59 11.92 -19.14 -2.67
C SER A 59 12.06 -18.31 -3.95
N MET A 60 13.19 -18.44 -4.65
CA MET A 60 13.46 -17.70 -5.89
C MET A 60 12.66 -18.20 -7.07
N GLU A 61 12.57 -19.53 -7.24
CA GLU A 61 11.78 -20.14 -8.32
C GLU A 61 10.30 -19.77 -8.20
N THR A 62 9.78 -19.71 -6.96
CA THR A 62 8.42 -19.23 -6.67
C THR A 62 8.24 -17.75 -6.99
N MET A 63 9.21 -16.89 -6.60
CA MET A 63 9.18 -15.44 -6.84
C MET A 63 9.28 -15.06 -8.33
N LEU A 64 10.13 -15.74 -9.09
CA LEU A 64 10.32 -15.47 -10.51
C LEU A 64 9.15 -16.02 -11.35
N GLY A 65 8.55 -17.14 -10.93
CA GLY A 65 7.41 -17.74 -11.59
C GLY A 65 6.05 -17.06 -11.33
N SER A 66 5.95 -16.20 -10.33
CA SER A 66 4.67 -15.57 -9.92
C SER A 66 4.36 -14.23 -10.59
N ASN A 67 5.35 -13.57 -11.21
CA ASN A 67 5.17 -12.22 -11.77
C ASN A 67 5.87 -12.03 -13.12
N GLU A 68 5.12 -11.61 -14.14
CA GLU A 68 5.64 -11.41 -15.50
C GLU A 68 6.68 -10.29 -15.62
N ILE A 69 6.79 -9.39 -14.63
CA ILE A 69 7.74 -8.27 -14.64
C ILE A 69 9.20 -8.73 -14.72
N TRP A 70 9.51 -9.92 -14.18
CA TRP A 70 10.83 -10.53 -14.28
C TRP A 70 11.28 -10.80 -15.72
N ASN A 71 10.35 -10.91 -16.68
CA ASN A 71 10.69 -11.02 -18.10
C ASN A 71 11.19 -9.69 -18.72
N LYS A 72 10.97 -8.56 -18.03
CA LYS A 72 11.38 -7.21 -18.46
C LYS A 72 12.65 -6.73 -17.74
N ILE A 73 12.90 -7.22 -16.53
CA ILE A 73 14.05 -6.87 -15.71
C ILE A 73 15.31 -7.56 -16.26
N SER A 74 16.37 -6.79 -16.52
CA SER A 74 17.65 -7.38 -16.93
C SER A 74 18.42 -7.94 -15.72
N PRO A 75 19.22 -9.03 -15.86
CA PRO A 75 20.04 -9.54 -14.77
C PRO A 75 21.05 -8.51 -14.25
N THR A 76 21.54 -7.62 -15.12
CA THR A 76 22.40 -6.50 -14.74
C THR A 76 21.68 -5.51 -13.83
N GLN A 77 20.41 -5.21 -14.08
CA GLN A 77 19.64 -4.29 -13.23
C GLN A 77 19.31 -4.93 -11.88
N LEU A 78 18.86 -6.20 -11.87
CA LEU A 78 18.67 -6.96 -10.63
C LEU A 78 19.96 -7.00 -9.79
N LYS A 79 21.10 -7.26 -10.42
CA LYS A 79 22.42 -7.23 -9.76
C LYS A 79 22.67 -5.88 -9.08
N LYS A 80 22.53 -4.77 -9.82
CA LYS A 80 22.75 -3.42 -9.28
C LYS A 80 21.81 -3.10 -8.11
N THR A 81 20.53 -3.47 -8.19
CA THR A 81 19.57 -3.26 -7.09
C THR A 81 19.99 -4.04 -5.84
N ILE A 82 20.43 -5.29 -5.98
CA ILE A 82 20.95 -6.10 -4.86
C ILE A 82 22.21 -5.44 -4.25
N GLU A 83 23.17 -5.03 -5.09
CA GLU A 83 24.42 -4.41 -4.63
C GLU A 83 24.18 -3.08 -3.89
N VAL A 84 23.21 -2.27 -4.34
CA VAL A 84 22.76 -1.08 -3.62
C VAL A 84 22.13 -1.46 -2.27
N LEU A 85 21.15 -2.35 -2.22
CA LEU A 85 20.52 -2.70 -0.94
C LEU A 85 21.54 -3.30 0.06
N GLN A 86 22.51 -4.10 -0.42
CA GLN A 86 23.59 -4.61 0.42
C GLN A 86 24.52 -3.51 0.96
N SER A 87 24.82 -2.45 0.20
CA SER A 87 25.65 -1.34 0.70
C SER A 87 24.95 -0.54 1.81
N TYR A 88 23.61 -0.53 1.83
CA TYR A 88 22.79 0.03 2.92
C TYR A 88 22.45 -1.00 4.02
N LYS A 89 23.20 -2.11 4.12
CA LYS A 89 23.13 -3.15 5.16
C LYS A 89 21.87 -4.02 5.17
N PHE A 90 21.05 -4.01 4.11
CA PHE A 90 19.94 -4.98 3.99
C PHE A 90 20.53 -6.39 3.86
N SER A 91 20.02 -7.35 4.64
CA SER A 91 20.45 -8.75 4.56
C SER A 91 19.88 -9.45 3.31
N VAL A 92 20.38 -10.64 2.99
CA VAL A 92 19.85 -11.47 1.89
C VAL A 92 18.36 -11.79 2.09
N ASN A 93 17.90 -11.93 3.33
CA ASN A 93 16.49 -12.17 3.64
C ASN A 93 15.64 -10.91 3.42
N ASP A 94 16.12 -9.75 3.89
CA ASP A 94 15.48 -8.45 3.69
C ASP A 94 15.26 -8.16 2.19
N ILE A 95 16.32 -8.33 1.39
CA ILE A 95 16.26 -8.14 -0.06
C ILE A 95 15.33 -9.18 -0.71
N SER A 96 15.34 -10.43 -0.23
CA SER A 96 14.41 -11.47 -0.70
C SER A 96 12.95 -11.04 -0.53
N ASP A 97 12.61 -10.44 0.60
CA ASP A 97 11.23 -10.09 0.93
C ASP A 97 10.80 -8.80 0.21
N ILE A 98 11.71 -7.83 0.09
CA ILE A 98 11.56 -6.65 -0.80
C ILE A 98 11.28 -7.07 -2.24
N LEU A 99 12.08 -7.98 -2.82
CA LEU A 99 11.92 -8.39 -4.22
C LEU A 99 10.67 -9.23 -4.48
N LYS A 100 10.12 -9.93 -3.47
CA LYS A 100 8.82 -10.60 -3.58
C LYS A 100 7.65 -9.61 -3.60
N ALA A 101 7.70 -8.60 -2.72
CA ALA A 101 6.61 -7.66 -2.52
C ALA A 101 6.60 -6.50 -3.53
N ALA A 102 7.78 -6.02 -3.94
CA ALA A 102 7.96 -4.95 -4.93
C ALA A 102 9.03 -5.31 -5.97
N PRO A 103 8.80 -6.33 -6.83
CA PRO A 103 9.72 -6.69 -7.91
C PRO A 103 9.91 -5.55 -8.93
N ASP A 104 8.97 -4.61 -8.99
CA ASP A 104 9.05 -3.41 -9.82
C ASP A 104 10.13 -2.41 -9.36
N LEU A 105 10.63 -2.52 -8.13
CA LEU A 105 11.81 -1.79 -7.65
C LEU A 105 13.03 -2.02 -8.56
N CYS A 106 13.19 -3.23 -9.13
CA CYS A 106 14.24 -3.54 -10.10
C CYS A 106 14.02 -2.92 -11.50
N SER A 107 12.94 -2.17 -11.71
CA SER A 107 12.74 -1.34 -12.90
C SER A 107 13.14 0.12 -12.69
N ILE A 108 13.40 0.54 -11.44
CA ILE A 108 13.80 1.90 -11.08
C ILE A 108 15.32 2.05 -11.24
N GLU A 109 15.78 3.25 -11.62
CA GLU A 109 17.21 3.55 -11.68
C GLU A 109 17.84 3.51 -10.29
N THR A 110 19.03 2.90 -10.18
CA THR A 110 19.68 2.72 -8.88
C THR A 110 20.05 4.02 -8.19
N ASN A 111 20.25 5.10 -8.93
CA ASN A 111 20.54 6.43 -8.38
C ASN A 111 19.34 7.01 -7.62
N GLU A 112 18.12 6.76 -8.09
CA GLU A 112 16.91 7.18 -7.37
C GLU A 112 16.70 6.34 -6.11
N ILE A 113 16.92 5.02 -6.16
CA ILE A 113 16.90 4.17 -4.95
C ILE A 113 17.92 4.64 -3.91
N ILE A 114 19.14 4.98 -4.34
CA ILE A 114 20.20 5.55 -3.49
C ILE A 114 19.72 6.86 -2.86
N ALA A 115 19.21 7.79 -3.67
CA ALA A 115 18.81 9.11 -3.20
C ALA A 115 17.59 9.06 -2.25
N THR A 116 16.63 8.16 -2.50
CA THR A 116 15.52 7.85 -1.58
C THR A 116 16.04 7.30 -0.24
N LEU A 117 17.00 6.35 -0.27
CA LEU A 117 17.62 5.80 0.95
C LEU A 117 18.41 6.87 1.73
N GLU A 118 19.14 7.75 1.04
CA GLU A 118 19.84 8.87 1.66
C GLU A 118 18.87 9.85 2.32
N ALA A 119 17.78 10.21 1.63
CA ALA A 119 16.73 11.05 2.20
C ALA A 119 16.13 10.45 3.48
N TRP A 120 15.83 9.15 3.51
CA TRP A 120 15.39 8.45 4.73
C TRP A 120 16.43 8.52 5.87
N LEU A 121 17.72 8.42 5.56
CA LEU A 121 18.79 8.54 6.55
C LEU A 121 18.92 9.97 7.11
N THR A 122 18.64 11.04 6.32
CA THR A 122 18.66 12.42 6.83
C THR A 122 17.66 12.66 7.97
N CYS A 123 16.56 11.89 8.03
CA CYS A 123 15.56 11.97 9.10
C CYS A 123 16.03 11.35 10.43
N GLN A 124 17.25 10.80 10.50
CA GLN A 124 17.90 10.25 11.70
C GLN A 124 17.14 9.06 12.33
N PHE A 125 16.53 8.21 11.51
CA PHE A 125 16.01 6.93 11.97
C PHE A 125 17.15 5.99 12.41
N ILE A 126 16.87 5.12 13.38
CA ILE A 126 17.79 4.03 13.76
C ILE A 126 17.84 3.06 12.58
N THR A 127 19.03 2.80 12.03
CA THR A 127 19.21 2.07 10.75
C THR A 127 18.45 0.74 10.71
N ASP A 128 18.59 -0.10 11.72
CA ASP A 128 17.93 -1.41 11.75
C ASP A 128 16.39 -1.31 11.76
N LYS A 129 15.85 -0.24 12.38
CA LYS A 129 14.40 0.03 12.41
C LYS A 129 13.89 0.64 11.12
N LEU A 130 14.72 1.43 10.44
CA LEU A 130 14.45 1.92 9.09
C LEU A 130 14.44 0.76 8.08
N ILE A 131 15.42 -0.13 8.11
CA ILE A 131 15.47 -1.34 7.27
C ILE A 131 14.22 -2.20 7.53
N ASP A 132 13.92 -2.52 8.78
CA ASP A 132 12.72 -3.25 9.21
C ASP A 132 11.40 -2.59 8.74
N MET A 133 11.34 -1.26 8.61
CA MET A 133 10.21 -0.55 7.98
C MET A 133 10.16 -0.76 6.47
N LEU A 134 11.29 -0.56 5.77
CA LEU A 134 11.39 -0.64 4.32
C LEU A 134 11.25 -2.08 3.78
N CYS A 135 11.56 -3.10 4.59
CA CYS A 135 11.28 -4.50 4.27
C CYS A 135 9.78 -4.82 4.36
N VAL A 136 9.08 -4.27 5.36
CA VAL A 136 7.63 -4.48 5.54
C VAL A 136 6.82 -3.64 4.54
N GLN A 137 7.30 -2.44 4.18
CA GLN A 137 6.69 -1.58 3.18
C GLN A 137 7.69 -1.15 2.09
N PRO A 138 8.07 -2.06 1.16
CA PRO A 138 9.01 -1.75 0.08
C PRO A 138 8.51 -0.68 -0.89
N VAL A 139 7.21 -0.35 -0.86
CA VAL A 139 6.69 0.82 -1.57
C VAL A 139 7.40 2.10 -1.14
N LEU A 140 7.85 2.24 0.12
CA LEU A 140 8.56 3.42 0.61
C LEU A 140 9.99 3.59 0.05
N LEU A 141 10.51 2.61 -0.71
CA LEU A 141 11.74 2.72 -1.51
C LEU A 141 11.50 3.37 -2.89
N LYS A 142 10.24 3.65 -3.24
CA LYS A 142 9.80 4.20 -4.53
C LYS A 142 9.18 5.59 -4.41
N ILE A 143 9.25 6.18 -3.21
CA ILE A 143 8.77 7.54 -2.96
C ILE A 143 9.77 8.53 -3.57
N ASP A 144 9.23 9.63 -4.08
CA ASP A 144 9.98 10.84 -4.34
C ASP A 144 10.81 11.24 -3.11
N LYS A 145 12.11 11.46 -3.33
CA LYS A 145 13.11 11.70 -2.28
C LYS A 145 12.95 13.09 -1.64
N GLU A 146 12.39 14.06 -2.36
CA GLU A 146 12.12 15.40 -1.87
C GLU A 146 10.96 15.40 -0.84
N LEU A 147 9.96 14.52 -1.00
CA LEU A 147 8.82 14.39 -0.07
C LEU A 147 9.19 13.84 1.32
N ILE A 148 10.28 13.06 1.43
CA ILE A 148 10.70 12.48 2.72
C ILE A 148 11.08 13.57 3.75
N PRO A 149 12.09 14.45 3.49
CA PRO A 149 12.47 15.49 4.45
C PRO A 149 11.39 16.56 4.62
N GLU A 150 10.46 16.73 3.66
CA GLU A 150 9.30 17.61 3.77
C GLU A 150 8.29 17.10 4.81
N ARG A 151 7.84 15.84 4.67
CA ARG A 151 6.70 15.31 5.45
C ARG A 151 7.10 14.73 6.80
N ILE A 152 8.27 14.10 6.90
CA ILE A 152 8.69 13.38 8.11
C ILE A 152 8.80 14.27 9.36
N PRO A 153 9.29 15.53 9.33
CA PRO A 153 9.28 16.41 10.49
C PRO A 153 7.87 16.63 11.06
N THR A 154 6.88 16.84 10.20
CA THR A 154 5.48 17.07 10.62
C THR A 154 4.84 15.80 11.19
N TYR A 155 5.08 14.63 10.58
CA TYR A 155 4.66 13.36 11.20
C TYR A 155 5.37 13.10 12.54
N LEU A 156 6.64 13.48 12.69
CA LEU A 156 7.33 13.39 13.98
C LEU A 156 6.64 14.27 15.03
N LEU A 157 6.22 15.50 14.70
CA LEU A 157 5.45 16.34 15.62
C LEU A 157 4.13 15.67 16.05
N ILE A 158 3.38 15.08 15.13
CA ILE A 158 2.15 14.30 15.43
C ILE A 158 2.42 13.19 16.46
N PHE A 159 3.57 12.50 16.37
CA PHE A 159 3.95 11.43 17.29
C PHE A 159 4.84 11.86 18.46
N ASN A 160 4.85 13.15 18.83
CA ASN A 160 5.66 13.72 19.92
C ASN A 160 7.18 13.43 19.75
N ASN A 161 7.68 13.63 18.53
CA ASN A 161 9.05 13.34 18.07
C ASN A 161 9.52 11.89 18.25
N ASN A 162 8.60 10.94 18.41
CA ASN A 162 8.92 9.52 18.62
C ASN A 162 9.04 8.77 17.28
N ARG A 163 10.28 8.60 16.82
CA ARG A 163 10.61 7.85 15.59
C ARG A 163 10.11 6.41 15.57
N ASN A 164 10.06 5.72 16.71
CA ASN A 164 9.55 4.34 16.76
C ASN A 164 8.03 4.29 16.52
N LYS A 165 7.27 5.27 17.03
CA LYS A 165 5.84 5.42 16.74
C LYS A 165 5.61 5.74 15.26
N LEU A 166 6.42 6.64 14.68
CA LEU A 166 6.34 6.94 13.25
C LEU A 166 6.65 5.72 12.39
N ILE A 167 7.64 4.90 12.75
CA ILE A 167 7.92 3.64 12.04
C ILE A 167 6.74 2.66 12.12
N LEU A 168 6.11 2.50 13.30
CA LEU A 168 4.92 1.66 13.43
C LEU A 168 3.75 2.18 12.57
N PHE A 169 3.55 3.50 12.54
CA PHE A 169 2.55 4.15 11.70
C PHE A 169 2.82 3.95 10.21
N LEU A 170 4.04 4.20 9.71
CA LEU A 170 4.39 4.03 8.30
C LEU A 170 4.42 2.55 7.87
N LYS A 171 4.67 1.61 8.78
CA LYS A 171 4.46 0.17 8.54
C LYS A 171 2.99 -0.18 8.31
N LEU A 172 2.07 0.51 9.00
CA LEU A 172 0.63 0.28 8.89
C LEU A 172 -0.01 1.07 7.74
N CYS A 173 0.53 2.25 7.45
CA CYS A 173 -0.05 3.30 6.60
C CYS A 173 1.02 3.92 5.67
N PRO A 174 1.66 3.16 4.76
CA PRO A 174 2.64 3.72 3.83
C PRO A 174 2.04 4.71 2.82
N GLU A 175 0.73 4.63 2.55
CA GLU A 175 0.03 5.40 1.53
C GLU A 175 0.02 6.92 1.81
N VAL A 176 0.04 7.31 3.09
CA VAL A 176 0.05 8.72 3.51
C VAL A 176 1.27 9.50 3.02
N MET A 177 2.36 8.80 2.65
CA MET A 177 3.54 9.41 2.03
C MET A 177 3.34 9.78 0.56
N TYR A 178 2.25 9.31 -0.07
CA TYR A 178 1.90 9.51 -1.48
C TYR A 178 0.64 10.36 -1.69
N GLU A 179 -0.29 10.35 -0.74
CA GLU A 179 -1.50 11.19 -0.76
C GLU A 179 -1.17 12.69 -0.73
N ASN A 180 -2.14 13.56 -1.03
CA ASN A 180 -1.96 15.00 -0.82
C ASN A 180 -1.71 15.27 0.68
N PHE A 181 -0.70 16.08 0.99
CA PHE A 181 -0.28 16.28 2.37
C PHE A 181 -1.28 17.11 3.17
N ASP A 182 -1.94 18.08 2.53
CA ASP A 182 -2.97 18.90 3.17
C ASP A 182 -4.18 18.05 3.59
N ASP A 183 -4.66 17.13 2.73
CA ASP A 183 -5.72 16.16 3.05
C ASP A 183 -5.34 15.28 4.25
N ILE A 184 -4.07 14.87 4.38
CA ILE A 184 -3.60 14.10 5.56
C ILE A 184 -3.67 14.96 6.83
N ILE A 185 -3.29 16.23 6.75
CA ILE A 185 -3.33 17.17 7.88
C ILE A 185 -4.78 17.50 8.25
N GLU A 186 -5.69 17.66 7.30
CA GLU A 186 -7.11 17.84 7.55
C GLU A 186 -7.73 16.62 8.24
N LYS A 187 -7.47 15.41 7.72
CA LYS A 187 -7.89 14.14 8.35
C LYS A 187 -7.34 14.01 9.77
N TYR A 188 -6.08 14.35 10.00
CA TYR A 188 -5.50 14.38 11.35
C TYR A 188 -6.18 15.41 12.26
N ASN A 189 -6.44 16.62 11.76
CA ASN A 189 -7.09 17.68 12.51
C ASN A 189 -8.53 17.30 12.90
N TYR A 190 -9.29 16.65 12.02
CA TYR A 190 -10.62 16.13 12.33
C TYR A 190 -10.58 15.09 13.45
N ILE A 191 -9.69 14.09 13.34
CA ILE A 191 -9.51 13.06 14.39
C ILE A 191 -9.06 13.68 15.72
N ARG A 192 -8.20 14.71 15.65
CA ARG A 192 -7.60 15.33 16.84
C ARG A 192 -8.54 16.27 17.58
N HIS A 193 -9.27 17.12 16.84
CA HIS A 193 -10.05 18.23 17.38
C HIS A 193 -11.55 17.92 17.41
N THR A 194 -12.10 17.30 16.36
CA THR A 194 -13.52 16.93 16.30
C THR A 194 -13.78 15.65 17.08
N MET A 195 -13.08 14.55 16.77
CA MET A 195 -13.25 13.29 17.51
C MET A 195 -12.58 13.31 18.90
N GLY A 196 -11.73 14.29 19.19
CA GLY A 196 -11.01 14.46 20.47
C GLY A 196 -9.92 13.41 20.75
N LEU A 197 -9.53 12.60 19.77
CA LEU A 197 -8.69 11.43 19.96
C LEU A 197 -7.19 11.77 20.04
N LYS A 198 -6.38 10.84 20.57
CA LYS A 198 -4.94 11.04 20.78
C LYS A 198 -4.10 10.37 19.69
N PRO A 199 -2.95 10.94 19.27
CA PRO A 199 -2.09 10.34 18.22
C PRO A 199 -1.62 8.90 18.50
N LYS A 200 -1.64 8.45 19.76
CA LYS A 200 -1.35 7.05 20.14
C LYS A 200 -2.27 6.03 19.45
N GLU A 201 -3.47 6.44 19.05
CA GLU A 201 -4.53 5.54 18.56
C GLU A 201 -4.40 5.28 17.05
N LEU A 202 -3.82 6.24 16.32
CA LEU A 202 -3.44 6.14 14.91
C LEU A 202 -2.45 4.99 14.64
N LEU A 203 -1.73 4.52 15.68
CA LEU A 203 -0.72 3.46 15.57
C LEU A 203 -1.32 2.07 15.31
N ASN A 204 -2.62 1.90 15.51
CA ASN A 204 -3.32 0.63 15.38
C ASN A 204 -4.42 0.64 14.31
N SER A 205 -4.61 1.74 13.57
CA SER A 205 -5.67 1.89 12.56
C SER A 205 -5.18 2.55 11.28
N ARG A 206 -5.75 2.12 10.15
CA ARG A 206 -5.55 2.71 8.81
C ARG A 206 -6.45 3.91 8.50
N VAL A 207 -7.06 4.54 9.52
CA VAL A 207 -7.95 5.69 9.37
C VAL A 207 -7.37 6.82 8.49
N LEU A 208 -6.07 7.15 8.62
CA LEU A 208 -5.47 8.22 7.80
C LEU A 208 -5.28 7.85 6.32
N CYS A 209 -5.36 6.57 5.95
CA CYS A 209 -5.39 6.10 4.55
C CYS A 209 -6.82 6.05 3.97
N SER A 210 -7.82 6.56 4.70
CA SER A 210 -9.22 6.62 4.26
C SER A 210 -9.58 8.03 3.80
N ASP A 211 -10.63 8.18 3.00
CA ASP A 211 -11.18 9.48 2.62
C ASP A 211 -11.76 10.23 3.83
N LEU A 212 -11.63 11.55 3.85
CA LEU A 212 -12.18 12.37 4.94
C LEU A 212 -13.70 12.20 5.06
N ASN A 213 -14.44 12.15 3.95
CA ASN A 213 -15.88 11.99 3.98
C ASN A 213 -16.31 10.61 4.53
N PHE A 214 -15.50 9.57 4.34
CA PHE A 214 -15.70 8.26 4.99
C PHE A 214 -15.46 8.36 6.51
N ILE A 215 -14.40 9.07 6.94
CA ILE A 215 -14.10 9.33 8.35
C ILE A 215 -15.27 10.09 9.01
N LYS A 216 -15.68 11.22 8.41
CA LYS A 216 -16.83 12.03 8.83
C LYS A 216 -18.09 11.14 8.93
N THR A 217 -18.41 10.38 7.88
CA THR A 217 -19.64 9.55 7.83
C THR A 217 -19.72 8.53 8.96
N ARG A 218 -18.68 7.72 9.18
CA ARG A 218 -18.71 6.69 10.24
C ARG A 218 -18.65 7.31 11.64
N HIS A 219 -17.92 8.40 11.83
CA HIS A 219 -17.90 9.13 13.10
C HIS A 219 -19.28 9.72 13.43
N THR A 220 -19.84 10.53 12.53
CA THR A 220 -21.14 11.20 12.73
C THR A 220 -22.28 10.19 12.87
N PHE A 221 -22.21 9.01 12.23
CA PHE A 221 -23.18 7.93 12.48
C PHE A 221 -23.11 7.39 13.91
N LEU A 222 -21.91 7.15 14.46
CA LEU A 222 -21.75 6.70 15.85
C LEU A 222 -22.17 7.79 16.85
N ASP A 223 -21.85 9.05 16.58
CA ASP A 223 -22.25 10.20 17.42
C ASP A 223 -23.78 10.36 17.45
N ARG A 224 -24.42 10.51 16.28
CA ARG A 224 -25.89 10.64 16.17
C ARG A 224 -26.67 9.40 16.66
N SER A 225 -26.03 8.22 16.79
CA SER A 225 -26.61 7.00 17.39
C SER A 225 -26.21 6.76 18.86
N GLY A 226 -25.48 7.70 19.48
CA GLY A 226 -25.06 7.63 20.89
C GLY A 226 -24.00 6.56 21.19
N GLN A 227 -23.34 6.02 20.15
CA GLN A 227 -22.27 5.03 20.25
C GLN A 227 -20.87 5.65 20.28
N PHE A 228 -20.75 6.96 20.09
CA PHE A 228 -19.54 7.75 20.35
C PHE A 228 -19.83 8.78 21.44
N GLN A 229 -18.86 8.98 22.33
CA GLN A 229 -18.95 9.89 23.47
C GLN A 229 -17.75 10.82 23.47
N TYR A 230 -17.98 12.12 23.68
CA TYR A 230 -16.89 13.07 23.88
C TYR A 230 -16.56 13.21 25.36
N LYS A 231 -15.30 13.54 25.66
CA LYS A 231 -14.89 13.91 27.01
C LYS A 231 -15.62 15.18 27.45
N THR A 232 -16.30 15.13 28.58
CA THR A 232 -16.94 16.31 29.20
C THR A 232 -16.33 16.58 30.58
N LYS A 233 -16.93 17.49 31.37
CA LYS A 233 -16.59 17.66 32.79
C LYS A 233 -17.08 16.47 33.63
N ASP A 234 -18.18 15.85 33.22
CA ASP A 234 -18.87 14.80 33.94
C ASP A 234 -18.42 13.40 33.50
N ILE A 235 -17.96 13.26 32.25
CA ILE A 235 -17.42 12.01 31.68
C ILE A 235 -15.92 12.22 31.36
N PRO A 236 -15.01 11.77 32.25
CA PRO A 236 -13.57 11.82 32.00
C PRO A 236 -13.14 10.77 30.98
N GLU A 237 -11.91 10.90 30.46
CA GLU A 237 -11.39 10.07 29.36
C GLU A 237 -11.35 8.57 29.70
N GLU A 238 -11.06 8.26 30.97
CA GLU A 238 -10.97 6.91 31.51
C GLU A 238 -12.34 6.19 31.59
N GLN A 239 -13.45 6.90 31.41
CA GLN A 239 -14.82 6.36 31.42
C GLN A 239 -15.44 6.27 30.02
N LEU A 240 -14.80 6.82 28.98
CA LEU A 240 -15.30 6.74 27.61
C LEU A 240 -15.25 5.28 27.11
N GLN A 241 -16.39 4.80 26.62
CA GLN A 241 -16.52 3.43 26.09
C GLN A 241 -16.52 3.40 24.55
N ASN A 242 -15.87 4.39 23.92
CA ASN A 242 -15.82 4.52 22.47
C ASN A 242 -15.15 3.30 21.82
N PRO A 243 -15.66 2.82 20.67
CA PRO A 243 -14.96 1.82 19.87
C PRO A 243 -13.59 2.31 19.41
N THR A 244 -12.62 1.40 19.27
CA THR A 244 -11.27 1.74 18.80
C THR A 244 -11.28 2.12 17.32
N LEU A 245 -10.40 3.03 16.90
CA LEU A 245 -10.29 3.49 15.51
C LEU A 245 -10.31 2.35 14.47
N ASN A 246 -9.58 1.25 14.72
CA ASN A 246 -9.55 0.12 13.79
C ASN A 246 -10.87 -0.68 13.76
N SER A 247 -11.64 -0.69 14.84
CA SER A 247 -12.98 -1.26 14.81
C SER A 247 -13.94 -0.39 14.00
N ILE A 248 -13.78 0.94 14.09
CA ILE A 248 -14.59 1.93 13.38
C ILE A 248 -14.27 1.95 11.87
N PHE A 249 -13.00 2.01 11.49
CA PHE A 249 -12.58 2.31 10.11
C PHE A 249 -12.00 1.11 9.36
N ASP A 250 -11.27 0.22 10.03
CA ASP A 250 -10.58 -0.93 9.39
C ASP A 250 -11.52 -2.16 9.24
N THR A 251 -12.83 -1.93 9.15
CA THR A 251 -13.87 -2.97 9.05
C THR A 251 -14.85 -2.71 7.89
N THR A 252 -15.49 -3.76 7.38
CA THR A 252 -16.55 -3.63 6.36
C THR A 252 -17.77 -2.88 6.91
N ASP A 253 -18.53 -2.19 6.05
CA ASP A 253 -19.73 -1.44 6.46
C ASP A 253 -20.73 -2.30 7.23
N ARG A 254 -20.86 -3.58 6.85
CA ARG A 254 -21.69 -4.55 7.58
C ARG A 254 -21.19 -4.80 9.01
N MET A 255 -19.89 -5.03 9.17
CA MET A 255 -19.30 -5.24 10.50
C MET A 255 -19.40 -3.97 11.35
N PHE A 256 -19.11 -2.81 10.75
CA PHE A 256 -19.29 -1.51 11.39
C PHE A 256 -20.72 -1.31 11.89
N ALA A 257 -21.73 -1.41 11.01
CA ALA A 257 -23.13 -1.23 11.38
C ALA A 257 -23.59 -2.24 12.44
N GLU A 258 -23.50 -3.55 12.15
CA GLU A 258 -24.08 -4.60 13.00
C GLU A 258 -23.32 -4.80 14.32
N LYS A 259 -21.99 -4.59 14.35
CA LYS A 259 -21.14 -4.95 15.50
C LYS A 259 -20.61 -3.76 16.27
N ILE A 260 -20.39 -2.62 15.63
CA ILE A 260 -19.86 -1.42 16.27
C ILE A 260 -20.99 -0.46 16.60
N ALA A 261 -21.74 0.00 15.61
CA ALA A 261 -22.87 0.92 15.79
C ALA A 261 -24.13 0.27 16.38
N LYS A 262 -24.23 -1.07 16.36
CA LYS A 262 -25.41 -1.85 16.81
C LYS A 262 -26.70 -1.57 16.02
N MET A 263 -26.57 -1.05 14.80
CA MET A 263 -27.67 -0.72 13.89
C MET A 263 -27.73 -1.74 12.74
N SER A 264 -28.81 -1.74 11.96
CA SER A 264 -28.86 -2.51 10.72
C SER A 264 -27.98 -1.88 9.64
N VAL A 265 -27.51 -2.71 8.70
CA VAL A 265 -26.78 -2.23 7.51
C VAL A 265 -27.63 -1.23 6.73
N LYS A 266 -28.96 -1.41 6.70
CA LYS A 266 -29.85 -0.55 5.92
C LYS A 266 -29.97 0.86 6.51
N GLU A 267 -29.97 1.00 7.83
CA GLU A 267 -29.95 2.30 8.49
C GLU A 267 -28.65 3.04 8.20
N TYR A 268 -27.51 2.36 8.25
CA TYR A 268 -26.22 2.94 7.89
C TYR A 268 -26.14 3.35 6.41
N GLU A 269 -26.53 2.49 5.46
CA GLU A 269 -26.60 2.85 4.02
C GLU A 269 -27.45 4.10 3.78
N THR A 270 -28.61 4.15 4.44
CA THR A 270 -29.57 5.25 4.29
C THR A 270 -28.99 6.54 4.89
N PHE A 271 -28.38 6.46 6.08
CA PHE A 271 -27.67 7.57 6.69
C PHE A 271 -26.53 8.08 5.80
N SER A 272 -25.65 7.19 5.31
CA SER A 272 -24.53 7.57 4.45
C SER A 272 -24.98 8.31 3.19
N SER A 273 -26.12 7.92 2.60
CA SER A 273 -26.66 8.60 1.42
C SER A 273 -27.17 10.02 1.71
N TYR A 274 -27.75 10.27 2.89
CA TYR A 274 -28.20 11.62 3.29
C TYR A 274 -27.03 12.47 3.77
N TYR A 275 -26.12 11.90 4.56
CA TYR A 275 -24.97 12.61 5.09
C TYR A 275 -23.98 13.02 3.99
N ALA A 276 -23.88 12.25 2.90
CA ALA A 276 -23.14 12.67 1.70
C ALA A 276 -23.76 13.90 0.99
N GLN A 277 -25.06 14.17 1.18
CA GLN A 277 -25.72 15.38 0.70
C GLN A 277 -25.46 16.54 1.67
N GLU A 278 -25.59 16.32 2.98
CA GLU A 278 -25.25 17.31 4.02
C GLU A 278 -23.81 17.84 3.82
N LEU A 279 -22.83 16.96 3.59
CA LEU A 279 -21.44 17.36 3.34
C LEU A 279 -21.25 18.16 2.04
N ALA A 280 -21.97 17.81 0.96
CA ALA A 280 -21.86 18.52 -0.31
C ALA A 280 -22.50 19.92 -0.26
N GLU A 281 -23.48 20.12 0.63
CA GLU A 281 -24.06 21.43 0.93
C GLU A 281 -23.09 22.27 1.78
N GLU A 282 -22.50 21.70 2.84
CA GLU A 282 -21.46 22.36 3.66
C GLU A 282 -20.25 22.82 2.83
N ASP A 283 -19.70 21.93 1.99
CA ASP A 283 -18.55 22.25 1.13
C ASP A 283 -18.90 23.33 0.10
N GLY A 284 -20.11 23.28 -0.48
CA GLY A 284 -20.57 24.20 -1.54
C GLY A 284 -20.96 25.60 -1.07
N GLU A 285 -21.33 25.78 0.20
CA GLU A 285 -21.53 27.13 0.78
C GLU A 285 -20.18 27.83 1.06
N SER A 286 -19.10 27.08 1.30
CA SER A 286 -17.79 27.65 1.64
C SER A 286 -17.12 28.43 0.50
N ASP A 287 -17.36 28.04 -0.77
CA ASP A 287 -16.87 28.73 -1.98
C ASP A 287 -17.59 30.07 -2.25
N LEU A 288 -18.72 30.35 -1.57
CA LEU A 288 -19.53 31.55 -1.79
C LEU A 288 -19.24 32.68 -0.78
N GLU A 289 -18.51 32.41 0.30
CA GLU A 289 -18.16 33.39 1.34
C GLU A 289 -16.67 33.83 1.34
N SER A 290 -15.88 33.43 0.32
CA SER A 290 -14.45 33.75 0.19
C SER A 290 -14.11 34.89 -0.77
#